data_AF-A0A8T4UBR2-F1
#
_entry.id   AF-A0A8T4UBR2-F1
#
_cell.length_a   1.000
_cell.length_b   1.000
_cell.length_c   1.000
_cell.angle_alpha   90.00
_cell.angle_beta   90.00
_cell.angle_gamma   90.00
#
_symmetry.space_group_name_H-M   'P 1'
#
loop_
_entity.id
_entity.type
_entity.pdbx_description
1 polymer ?
#
loop_
_entity_poly.entity_id
_entity_poly.type
_entity_poly.pdbx_seq_one_letter_code
_entity_poly.pdbx_strand_id
1 'polypeptide(L)'
;MIKPSKVFFISDDLEKDFNELKEDDPIKKYIIRAISDLRENAFAGIQLPKKLIPREYIQKYQVNNLWKYDLPRGWRLIYTVTTDNEVELISAILEWFDHKTYERRFNY
;
A
#
# COMPACT_ATOMS: atom_id res chain seq x y z
N MET A 1 13.49 0.48 -14.49
CA MET A 1 12.65 1.30 -15.39
C MET A 1 11.56 1.92 -14.53
N ILE A 2 11.43 3.25 -14.54
CA ILE A 2 10.37 3.96 -13.81
C ILE A 2 9.04 3.71 -14.53
N LYS A 3 7.99 3.36 -13.77
CA LYS A 3 6.67 3.00 -14.30
C LYS A 3 5.58 3.74 -13.51
N PRO A 4 5.07 4.87 -14.01
CA PRO A 4 4.08 5.65 -13.28
C PRO A 4 2.78 4.87 -13.07
N SER A 5 2.05 5.22 -12.02
CA SER A 5 0.74 4.60 -11.72
C SER A 5 -0.28 5.59 -11.18
N LYS A 6 -1.56 5.27 -11.38
CA LYS A 6 -2.63 5.87 -10.57
C LYS A 6 -2.61 5.22 -9.19
N VAL A 7 -2.92 5.99 -8.15
CA VAL A 7 -2.91 5.50 -6.78
C VAL A 7 -4.30 5.67 -6.18
N PHE A 8 -4.86 4.60 -5.64
CA PHE A 8 -6.18 4.56 -5.03
C PHE A 8 -6.13 3.81 -3.70
N PHE A 9 -7.05 4.12 -2.79
CA PHE A 9 -7.34 3.25 -1.65
C PHE A 9 -8.26 2.12 -2.13
N ILE A 10 -8.09 0.92 -1.58
CA ILE A 10 -8.87 -0.26 -2.00
C ILE A 10 -10.36 -0.17 -1.61
N SER A 11 -10.71 0.71 -0.67
CA SER A 11 -12.07 0.89 -0.17
C SER A 11 -12.27 2.30 0.38
N ASP A 12 -13.51 2.80 0.28
CA ASP A 12 -13.92 4.12 0.78
C ASP A 12 -13.65 4.29 2.29
N ASP A 13 -13.85 3.23 3.09
CA ASP A 13 -13.56 3.26 4.53
C ASP A 13 -12.08 3.55 4.80
N LEU A 14 -11.18 2.98 4.00
CA LEU A 14 -9.74 3.20 4.15
C LEU A 14 -9.36 4.63 3.72
N GLU A 15 -9.97 5.13 2.65
CA GLU A 15 -9.79 6.53 2.24
C GLU A 15 -10.30 7.49 3.32
N LYS A 16 -11.43 7.16 3.95
CA LYS A 16 -11.97 7.93 5.08
C LYS A 16 -11.01 7.92 6.27
N ASP A 17 -10.47 6.76 6.66
CA ASP A 17 -9.48 6.65 7.73
C ASP A 17 -8.26 7.56 7.45
N PHE A 18 -7.78 7.58 6.21
CA PHE A 18 -6.70 8.48 5.80
C PHE A 18 -7.09 9.96 5.91
N ASN A 19 -8.30 10.31 5.48
CA ASN A 19 -8.79 11.69 5.51
C ASN A 19 -9.03 12.20 6.94
N GLU A 20 -9.44 11.32 7.86
CA GLU A 20 -9.65 11.63 9.29
C GLU A 20 -8.34 11.83 10.06
N LEU A 21 -7.20 11.38 9.54
CA LEU A 21 -5.89 11.73 10.12
C LEU A 21 -5.73 13.26 10.14
N LYS A 22 -5.16 13.78 11.24
CA LYS A 22 -4.89 15.21 11.35
C LYS A 22 -3.84 15.65 10.33
N GLU A 23 -3.93 16.89 9.86
CA GLU A 23 -2.98 17.45 8.89
C GLU A 23 -1.53 17.51 9.43
N ASP A 24 -1.37 17.68 10.73
CA ASP A 24 -0.07 17.69 11.40
C ASP A 24 0.44 16.28 11.74
N ASP A 25 -0.40 15.24 11.60
CA ASP A 25 -0.04 13.86 11.88
C ASP A 25 1.12 13.41 10.98
N PRO A 26 2.26 12.99 11.56
CA PRO A 26 3.39 12.49 10.80
C PRO A 26 3.03 11.35 9.84
N ILE A 27 2.11 10.46 10.22
CA ILE A 27 1.70 9.31 9.41
C ILE A 27 1.00 9.78 8.15
N LYS A 28 0.10 10.78 8.24
CA LYS A 28 -0.56 11.36 7.07
C LYS A 28 0.48 11.89 6.07
N LYS A 29 1.49 12.61 6.57
CA LYS A 29 2.59 13.14 5.75
C LYS A 29 3.41 12.03 5.10
N TYR A 30 3.67 10.93 5.82
CA TYR A 30 4.40 9.78 5.27
C TYR A 30 3.61 9.07 4.17
N ILE A 31 2.30 8.90 4.36
CA ILE A 31 1.42 8.29 3.36
C ILE A 31 1.32 9.20 2.12
N ILE A 32 1.16 10.52 2.28
CA ILE A 32 1.15 11.47 1.15
C ILE A 32 2.44 11.36 0.32
N ARG A 33 3.60 11.28 0.99
CA ARG A 33 4.87 11.07 0.31
C ARG A 33 4.89 9.73 -0.44
N ALA A 34 4.48 8.64 0.20
CA ALA A 34 4.43 7.34 -0.45
C ALA A 34 3.49 7.34 -1.66
N ILE A 35 2.34 8.02 -1.59
CA ILE A 35 1.43 8.21 -2.72
C ILE A 35 2.14 8.95 -3.86
N SER A 36 2.91 10.01 -3.57
CA SER A 36 3.70 10.72 -4.58
C SER A 36 4.70 9.80 -5.27
N ASP A 37 5.46 9.04 -4.48
CA ASP A 37 6.47 8.12 -5.00
C ASP A 37 5.85 7.00 -5.85
N LEU A 38 4.67 6.49 -5.45
CA LEU A 38 3.94 5.47 -6.21
C LEU A 38 3.36 6.03 -7.52
N ARG A 39 2.96 7.31 -7.54
CA ARG A 39 2.54 7.99 -8.79
C ARG A 39 3.68 8.07 -9.80
N GLU A 40 4.90 8.32 -9.32
CA GLU A 40 6.10 8.33 -10.16
C GLU A 40 6.52 6.91 -10.56
N ASN A 41 6.46 5.95 -9.63
CA ASN A 41 6.86 4.57 -9.86
C ASN A 41 6.03 3.57 -9.02
N ALA A 42 5.18 2.77 -9.69
CA ALA A 42 4.39 1.71 -9.08
C ALA A 42 5.24 0.69 -8.29
N PHE A 43 6.51 0.53 -8.68
CA PHE A 43 7.46 -0.41 -8.08
C PHE A 43 8.45 0.26 -7.12
N ALA A 44 8.08 1.41 -6.53
CA ALA A 44 8.90 2.11 -5.52
C ALA A 44 9.04 1.34 -4.21
N GLY A 45 8.12 0.41 -3.91
CA GLY A 45 8.19 -0.47 -2.74
C GLY A 45 9.02 -1.74 -2.95
N ILE A 46 9.01 -2.59 -1.92
CA ILE A 46 9.63 -3.91 -1.91
C ILE A 46 8.55 -4.95 -2.18
N GLN A 47 8.73 -5.77 -3.22
CA GLN A 47 7.81 -6.86 -3.51
C GLN A 47 7.89 -7.95 -2.42
N LEU A 48 6.74 -8.37 -1.91
CA LEU A 48 6.65 -9.45 -0.94
C LEU A 48 6.49 -10.80 -1.66
N PRO A 49 7.19 -11.87 -1.21
CA PRO A 49 7.00 -13.21 -1.74
C PRO A 49 5.54 -13.67 -1.65
N LYS A 50 5.03 -14.31 -2.71
CA LYS A 50 3.62 -14.78 -2.80
C LYS A 50 3.18 -15.64 -1.60
N LYS A 51 4.10 -16.43 -1.04
CA LYS A 51 3.85 -17.28 0.14
C LYS A 51 3.57 -16.50 1.43
N LEU A 52 3.94 -15.22 1.48
CA LEU A 52 3.75 -14.34 2.64
C LEU A 52 2.50 -13.47 2.52
N ILE A 53 1.74 -13.57 1.40
CA ILE A 53 0.51 -12.80 1.23
C ILE A 53 -0.54 -13.36 2.21
N PRO A 54 -1.07 -12.53 3.14
CA PRO A 54 -2.11 -12.97 4.06
C PRO A 54 -3.34 -13.50 3.31
N ARG A 55 -3.90 -14.62 3.80
CA ARG A 55 -5.06 -15.27 3.17
C ARG A 55 -6.25 -14.33 3.06
N GLU A 56 -6.45 -13.48 4.05
CA GLU A 56 -7.52 -12.48 4.08
C GLU A 56 -7.41 -11.47 2.91
N TYR A 57 -6.21 -11.07 2.48
CA TYR A 57 -6.06 -10.16 1.35
C TYR A 57 -6.42 -10.87 0.04
N ILE A 58 -6.05 -12.14 -0.10
CA ILE A 58 -6.43 -12.95 -1.26
C ILE A 58 -7.96 -13.15 -1.29
N GLN A 59 -8.58 -13.47 -0.16
CA GLN A 59 -10.02 -13.74 -0.09
C GLN A 59 -10.85 -12.47 -0.29
N LYS A 60 -10.45 -11.36 0.32
CA LYS A 60 -11.20 -10.09 0.30
C LYS A 60 -10.98 -9.31 -0.99
N TYR A 61 -9.74 -9.28 -1.49
CA TYR A 61 -9.35 -8.38 -2.59
C TYR A 61 -8.88 -9.13 -3.85
N GLN A 62 -8.82 -10.47 -3.82
CA GLN A 62 -8.39 -11.31 -4.95
C GLN A 62 -7.00 -10.93 -5.50
N VAL A 63 -6.12 -10.40 -4.63
CA VAL A 63 -4.78 -9.99 -5.01
C VAL A 63 -3.85 -11.18 -5.17
N ASN A 64 -2.97 -11.12 -6.18
CA ASN A 64 -1.99 -12.17 -6.48
C ASN A 64 -0.52 -11.71 -6.30
N ASN A 65 -0.35 -10.44 -5.93
CA ASN A 65 0.91 -9.76 -5.67
C ASN A 65 0.72 -8.77 -4.53
N LEU A 66 1.82 -8.46 -3.85
CA LEU A 66 1.82 -7.56 -2.71
C LEU A 66 3.16 -6.84 -2.64
N TRP A 67 3.10 -5.57 -2.29
CA TRP A 67 4.25 -4.69 -2.16
C TRP A 67 4.19 -4.00 -0.80
N LYS A 68 5.36 -3.77 -0.23
CA LYS A 68 5.56 -3.07 1.03
C LYS A 68 6.36 -1.81 0.77
N TYR A 69 5.81 -0.66 1.10
CA TYR A 69 6.53 0.60 1.16
C TYR A 69 6.92 0.86 2.63
N ASP A 70 8.22 1.06 2.90
CA ASP A 70 8.71 1.35 4.25
C ASP A 70 8.51 2.84 4.57
N LEU A 71 7.63 3.12 5.53
CA LEU A 71 7.39 4.46 6.02
C LEU A 71 8.32 4.74 7.23
N PRO A 72 8.61 6.02 7.54
CA PRO A 72 9.40 6.37 8.70
C PRO A 72 8.83 5.82 10.02
N ARG A 73 9.69 5.71 11.04
CA ARG A 73 9.35 5.22 12.38
C ARG A 73 8.80 3.79 12.42
N GLY A 74 9.18 2.97 11.45
CA GLY A 74 8.78 1.56 11.39
C GLY A 74 7.31 1.37 11.03
N TRP A 75 6.69 2.35 10.37
CA TRP A 75 5.40 2.16 9.72
C TRP A 75 5.57 1.52 8.35
N ARG A 76 4.55 0.83 7.87
CA ARG A 76 4.58 0.13 6.59
C ARG A 76 3.26 0.36 5.89
N LEU A 77 3.33 0.69 4.60
CA LEU A 77 2.18 0.76 3.72
C LEU A 77 2.20 -0.46 2.80
N ILE A 78 1.09 -1.18 2.77
CA ILE A 78 0.91 -2.36 1.93
C ILE A 78 0.01 -1.97 0.77
N TYR A 79 0.43 -2.35 -0.43
CA TYR A 79 -0.31 -2.09 -1.65
C TYR A 79 -0.16 -3.24 -2.64
N THR A 80 -1.06 -3.29 -3.60
CA THR A 80 -0.95 -4.17 -4.77
C THR A 80 -0.78 -3.33 -6.03
N VAL A 81 -0.11 -3.89 -7.03
CA VAL A 81 -0.02 -3.28 -8.36
C VAL A 81 -0.88 -4.09 -9.31
N THR A 82 -1.86 -3.45 -9.93
CA THR A 82 -2.75 -4.01 -10.94
C THR A 82 -2.77 -3.11 -12.18
N THR A 83 -3.56 -3.46 -13.18
CA THR A 83 -3.75 -2.72 -14.42
C THR A 83 -5.24 -2.47 -14.62
N ASP A 84 -5.62 -1.23 -14.96
CA ASP A 84 -7.01 -0.91 -15.37
C ASP A 84 -7.28 -1.43 -16.80
N ASN A 85 -6.24 -1.32 -17.64
CA ASN A 85 -6.18 -1.76 -19.03
C ASN A 85 -4.71 -2.07 -19.40
N GLU A 86 -4.40 -2.37 -20.66
CA GLU A 86 -3.04 -2.76 -21.07
C GLU A 86 -1.95 -1.69 -20.86
N VAL A 87 -2.32 -0.43 -20.58
CA VAL A 87 -1.39 0.71 -20.61
C VAL A 87 -1.19 1.35 -19.24
N GLU A 88 -2.21 1.34 -18.37
CA GLU A 88 -2.19 2.09 -17.10
C GLU A 88 -2.06 1.18 -15.88
N LEU A 89 -0.94 1.36 -15.15
CA LEU A 89 -0.75 0.72 -13.84
C LEU A 89 -1.56 1.44 -12.76
N ILE A 90 -2.08 0.65 -11.83
CA ILE A 90 -2.73 1.10 -10.61
C ILE A 90 -1.95 0.53 -9.41
N SER A 91 -1.58 1.40 -8.48
CA SER A 91 -1.15 1.03 -7.13
C SER A 91 -2.34 1.18 -6.18
N ALA A 92 -2.95 0.07 -5.78
CA ALA A 92 -4.08 0.07 -4.85
C ALA A 92 -3.58 -0.17 -3.41
N ILE A 93 -3.72 0.84 -2.55
CA ILE A 93 -3.34 0.81 -1.14
C ILE A 93 -4.33 -0.08 -0.39
N LEU A 94 -3.81 -1.13 0.26
CA LEU A 94 -4.61 -2.10 1.00
C LEU A 94 -4.69 -1.75 2.48
N GLU A 95 -3.58 -1.30 3.07
CA GLU A 95 -3.49 -1.02 4.51
C GLU A 95 -2.20 -0.26 4.85
N TRP A 96 -2.16 0.44 5.98
CA TRP A 96 -0.91 0.90 6.60
C TRP A 96 -0.97 0.67 8.11
N PHE A 97 0.16 0.32 8.71
CA PHE A 97 0.22 0.02 10.14
C PHE A 97 1.64 0.14 10.69
N ASP A 98 1.73 0.13 12.02
CA ASP A 98 2.98 0.11 12.75
C ASP A 98 3.69 -1.25 12.68
N HIS A 99 4.87 -1.32 13.29
CA HIS A 99 5.68 -2.53 13.27
C HIS A 99 5.03 -3.75 13.91
N LYS A 100 4.39 -3.56 15.06
CA LYS A 100 3.80 -4.65 15.82
C LYS A 100 2.62 -5.26 15.10
N THR A 101 1.81 -4.42 14.47
CA THR A 101 0.64 -4.85 13.70
C THR A 101 1.06 -5.51 12.40
N TYR A 102 2.12 -5.02 11.75
CA TYR A 102 2.73 -5.68 10.59
C TYR A 102 3.15 -7.12 10.90
N GLU A 103 3.90 -7.32 11.99
CA GLU A 103 4.41 -8.66 12.33
C GLU A 103 3.26 -9.65 12.54
N ARG A 104 2.23 -9.22 13.28
CA ARG A 104 1.01 -10.02 13.48
C ARG A 104 0.28 -10.33 12.18
N ARG A 105 0.13 -9.33 11.31
CA ARG A 105 -0.59 -9.46 10.02
C ARG A 105 0.09 -10.47 9.09
N PHE A 106 1.42 -10.52 9.12
CA PHE A 106 2.23 -11.36 8.22
C PHE A 106 2.77 -12.63 8.89
N ASN A 107 2.42 -12.88 10.16
CA ASN A 107 2.92 -13.99 10.97
C ASN A 107 4.45 -14.08 10.98
N TYR A 108 5.11 -12.94 11.20
CA TYR A 108 6.55 -12.90 11.48
C TYR A 108 6.85 -13.16 12.96
#